data_AF-A0A7S3UK28-F1
#
_entry.id   AF-A0A7S3UK28-F1
#
_cell.length_a   1.000
_cell.length_b   1.000
_cell.length_c   1.000
_cell.angle_alpha   90.00
_cell.angle_beta   90.00
_cell.angle_gamma   90.00
#
_symmetry.space_group_name_H-M   'P 1'
#
loop_
_entity.id
_entity.type
_entity.pdbx_description
1 polymer ?
#
loop_
_entity_poly.entity_id
_entity_poly.type
_entity_poly.pdbx_seq_one_letter_code
_entity_poly.pdbx_strand_id
1 'polypeptide(L)'
;RSTTNNNTTLLSSVYRNIPTTFNNQQQIRCAGTSVLGAAIAVVAVGGCAQGIGQLFAALVVGIARNPSMKEDLFTYTLIGMGFLEFLAILVILIAGVLLYSE
;
A
#
# COMPACT_ATOMS: atom_id res chain seq x y z
N ARG A 1 20.04 53.39 22.81
CA ARG A 1 20.46 52.50 23.92
C ARG A 1 19.72 51.19 23.74
N SER A 2 20.35 50.25 23.04
CA SER A 2 19.82 48.92 22.76
C SER A 2 20.07 48.03 23.98
N THR A 3 19.01 47.54 24.61
CA THR A 3 19.09 46.51 25.65
C THR A 3 18.28 45.32 25.16
N THR A 4 18.93 44.45 24.40
CA THR A 4 18.42 43.14 24.00
C THR A 4 18.24 42.30 25.26
N ASN A 5 16.97 42.04 25.62
CA ASN A 5 16.64 41.04 26.62
C ASN A 5 16.66 39.67 25.93
N ASN A 6 17.76 38.95 26.11
CA ASN A 6 18.02 37.65 25.48
C ASN A 6 17.12 36.53 26.05
N ASN A 7 16.39 36.78 27.13
CA ASN A 7 15.59 35.76 27.81
C ASN A 7 14.16 35.66 27.25
N THR A 8 13.65 36.65 26.52
CA THR A 8 12.30 36.56 25.92
C THR A 8 12.31 35.92 24.52
N THR A 9 13.46 35.92 23.84
CA THR A 9 13.66 35.26 22.53
C THR A 9 13.84 33.74 22.66
N LEU A 10 14.38 33.25 23.78
CA LEU A 10 14.49 31.81 24.04
C LEU A 10 13.13 31.18 24.41
N LEU A 11 12.31 31.91 25.16
CA LEU A 11 10.98 31.44 25.57
C LEU A 11 10.00 31.38 24.38
N SER A 12 10.13 32.31 23.42
CA SER A 12 9.37 32.28 22.15
C SER A 12 9.87 31.21 21.16
N SER A 13 11.14 30.81 21.24
CA SER A 13 11.69 29.69 20.45
C SER A 13 11.25 28.32 20.99
N VAL A 14 11.11 28.19 22.31
CA VAL A 14 10.58 26.98 22.97
C VAL A 14 9.07 26.83 22.75
N TYR A 15 8.29 27.93 22.77
CA TYR A 15 6.85 27.87 22.51
C TYR A 15 6.49 27.68 21.01
N ARG A 16 7.42 27.95 20.09
CA ARG A 16 7.25 27.64 18.65
C ARG A 16 7.28 26.15 18.31
N ASN A 17 7.62 25.28 19.26
CA ASN A 17 7.64 23.82 19.05
C ASN A 17 6.49 23.08 19.74
N ILE A 18 5.51 23.78 20.34
CA ILE A 18 4.21 23.15 20.63
C ILE A 18 3.38 23.25 19.34
N PRO A 19 3.00 22.14 18.71
CA PRO A 19 1.98 22.17 17.66
C PRO A 19 0.63 22.53 18.30
N THR A 20 0.37 23.82 18.49
CA THR A 20 -0.95 24.34 18.82
C THR A 20 -1.76 24.51 17.54
N THR A 21 -2.31 23.40 17.02
CA THR A 21 -3.36 23.45 15.99
C THR A 21 -4.49 22.51 16.37
N PHE A 22 -5.31 22.96 17.34
CA PHE A 22 -6.60 22.35 17.69
C PHE A 22 -7.78 23.14 17.13
N ASN A 23 -7.57 24.10 16.23
CA ASN A 23 -8.63 24.85 15.55
C ASN A 23 -8.12 25.30 14.18
N ASN A 24 -8.90 25.03 13.13
CA ASN A 24 -8.64 25.13 11.69
C ASN A 24 -7.98 23.89 11.06
N GLN A 25 -8.76 23.22 10.23
CA GLN A 25 -8.44 22.11 9.33
C GLN A 25 -7.43 22.50 8.23
N GLN A 26 -6.32 23.15 8.58
CA GLN A 26 -5.16 23.22 7.69
C GLN A 26 -4.51 21.84 7.71
N GLN A 27 -5.03 20.97 6.84
CA GLN A 27 -4.47 19.67 6.53
C GLN A 27 -3.01 19.89 6.13
N ILE A 28 -2.09 19.72 7.08
CA ILE A 28 -0.66 19.62 6.79
C ILE A 28 -0.53 18.37 5.94
N ARG A 29 -0.45 18.55 4.62
CA ARG A 29 -0.25 17.47 3.66
C ARG A 29 1.17 16.97 3.84
N CYS A 30 1.34 15.99 4.72
CA CYS A 30 2.61 15.33 4.95
C CYS A 30 2.83 14.32 3.82
N ALA A 31 3.82 14.60 2.99
CA ALA A 31 4.19 13.75 1.88
C ALA A 31 4.47 12.28 2.24
N GLY A 32 4.97 12.09 3.46
CA GLY A 32 5.38 10.78 3.94
C GLY A 32 4.23 9.80 4.11
N THR A 33 3.00 10.25 4.39
CA THR A 33 1.91 9.34 4.78
C THR A 33 1.28 8.60 3.59
N SER A 34 1.18 9.27 2.44
CA SER A 34 0.74 8.69 1.15
C SER A 34 1.72 7.62 0.68
N VAL A 35 3.02 7.93 0.69
CA VAL A 35 4.09 7.00 0.29
C VAL A 35 4.18 5.80 1.22
N LEU A 36 4.04 6.00 2.54
CA LEU A 36 4.01 4.89 3.51
C LEU A 36 2.79 3.99 3.28
N GLY A 37 1.61 4.58 3.03
CA GLY A 37 0.40 3.84 2.69
C GLY A 37 0.54 3.02 1.39
N ALA A 38 1.15 3.62 0.36
CA ALA A 38 1.45 2.93 -0.90
C ALA A 38 2.42 1.75 -0.70
N ALA A 39 3.47 1.92 0.11
CA ALA A 39 4.43 0.86 0.40
C ALA A 39 3.75 -0.36 1.09
N ILE A 40 2.90 -0.11 2.09
CA ILE A 40 2.17 -1.17 2.79
C ILE A 40 1.22 -1.92 1.83
N ALA A 41 0.53 -1.18 0.95
CA ALA A 41 -0.34 -1.78 -0.06
C ALA A 41 0.42 -2.71 -1.02
N VAL A 42 1.63 -2.32 -1.47
CA VAL A 42 2.45 -3.15 -2.36
C VAL A 42 2.98 -4.41 -1.67
N VAL A 43 3.31 -4.35 -0.36
CA VAL A 43 3.71 -5.55 0.40
C VAL A 43 2.61 -6.61 0.38
N ALA A 44 1.33 -6.21 0.44
CA ALA A 44 0.20 -7.12 0.35
C ALA A 44 0.12 -7.85 -1.00
N VAL A 45 0.59 -7.25 -2.09
CA VAL A 45 0.65 -7.87 -3.44
C VAL A 45 1.60 -9.07 -3.46
N GLY A 46 2.61 -9.12 -2.59
CA GLY A 46 3.47 -10.29 -2.43
C GLY A 46 2.69 -11.58 -2.13
N GLY A 47 1.53 -11.48 -1.48
CA GLY A 47 0.62 -12.62 -1.24
C GLY A 47 0.02 -13.20 -2.51
N CYS A 48 -0.16 -12.40 -3.57
CA CYS A 48 -0.64 -12.87 -4.88
C CYS A 48 0.35 -13.85 -5.50
N ALA A 49 1.66 -13.59 -5.39
CA ALA A 49 2.69 -14.51 -5.91
C ALA A 49 2.61 -15.89 -5.25
N GLN A 50 2.36 -15.95 -3.94
CA GLN A 50 2.12 -17.20 -3.24
C GLN A 50 0.83 -17.88 -3.71
N GLY A 51 -0.23 -17.10 -3.96
CA GLY A 51 -1.50 -17.61 -4.49
C GLY A 51 -1.36 -18.27 -5.88
N ILE A 52 -0.55 -17.69 -6.77
CA ILE A 52 -0.25 -18.27 -8.10
C ILE A 52 0.41 -19.65 -7.95
N GLY A 53 1.40 -19.76 -7.06
CA GLY A 53 2.09 -21.02 -6.80
C GLY A 53 1.13 -22.12 -6.32
N GLN A 54 0.18 -21.78 -5.43
CA GLN A 54 -0.83 -22.73 -4.95
C GLN A 54 -1.81 -23.14 -6.06
N LEU A 55 -2.20 -22.19 -6.93
CA LEU A 55 -3.08 -22.45 -8.06
C LEU A 55 -2.47 -23.47 -9.03
N PHE A 56 -1.19 -23.28 -9.41
CA PHE A 56 -0.49 -24.22 -10.28
C PHE A 56 -0.19 -25.56 -9.60
N ALA A 57 0.11 -25.57 -8.29
CA ALA A 57 0.26 -26.81 -7.54
C ALA A 57 -1.03 -27.66 -7.56
N ALA A 58 -2.19 -27.02 -7.37
CA ALA A 58 -3.49 -27.69 -7.44
C ALA A 58 -3.80 -28.21 -8.84
N LEU A 59 -3.44 -27.47 -9.90
CA LEU A 59 -3.58 -27.91 -11.29
C LEU A 59 -2.75 -29.18 -11.56
N VAL A 60 -1.47 -29.18 -11.16
CA VAL A 60 -0.58 -30.34 -11.38
C VAL A 60 -1.11 -31.57 -10.67
N VAL A 61 -1.52 -31.44 -9.40
CA VAL A 61 -2.13 -32.54 -8.63
C VAL A 61 -3.45 -32.98 -9.27
N GLY A 62 -4.27 -32.05 -9.77
CA GLY A 62 -5.52 -32.34 -10.44
C GLY A 62 -5.34 -33.14 -11.74
N ILE A 63 -4.40 -32.73 -12.59
CA ILE A 63 -4.03 -33.45 -13.82
C ILE A 63 -3.45 -34.83 -13.49
N ALA A 64 -2.65 -34.95 -12.43
CA ALA A 64 -2.08 -36.23 -12.01
C ALA A 64 -3.13 -37.25 -11.57
N ARG A 65 -4.26 -36.80 -11.01
CA ARG A 65 -5.36 -37.68 -10.57
C ARG A 65 -6.29 -38.07 -11.70
N ASN A 66 -6.55 -37.16 -12.66
CA ASN A 66 -7.36 -37.48 -13.82
C ASN A 66 -6.89 -36.71 -15.07
N PRO A 67 -6.02 -37.30 -15.91
CA PRO A 67 -5.41 -36.60 -17.05
C PRO A 67 -6.38 -36.38 -18.22
N SER A 68 -7.55 -37.05 -18.22
CA SER A 68 -8.57 -36.90 -19.27
C SER A 68 -9.24 -35.52 -19.26
N MET A 69 -9.31 -34.86 -18.10
CA MET A 69 -9.98 -33.55 -17.93
C MET A 69 -9.01 -32.36 -17.96
N LYS A 70 -7.79 -32.55 -18.47
CA LYS A 70 -6.71 -31.55 -18.38
C LYS A 70 -7.09 -30.18 -18.97
N GLU A 71 -7.92 -30.17 -20.02
CA GLU A 71 -8.26 -28.97 -20.78
C GLU A 71 -9.26 -28.10 -20.02
N ASP A 72 -10.27 -28.72 -19.40
CA ASP A 72 -11.22 -28.06 -18.51
C ASP A 72 -10.52 -27.54 -17.25
N LEU A 73 -9.66 -28.36 -16.64
CA LEU A 73 -8.93 -28.00 -15.43
C LEU A 73 -7.96 -26.83 -15.66
N PHE A 74 -7.29 -26.81 -16.81
CA PHE A 74 -6.45 -25.69 -17.22
C PHE A 74 -7.26 -24.43 -17.47
N THR A 75 -8.43 -24.54 -18.11
CA THR A 75 -9.34 -23.41 -18.35
C THR A 75 -9.83 -22.80 -17.03
N TYR A 76 -10.25 -23.62 -16.06
CA TYR A 76 -10.64 -23.11 -14.72
C TYR A 76 -9.48 -22.47 -13.97
N THR A 77 -8.27 -23.03 -14.11
CA THR A 77 -7.06 -22.44 -13.52
C THR A 77 -6.74 -21.09 -14.15
N LEU A 78 -6.87 -20.93 -15.48
CA LEU A 78 -6.66 -19.65 -16.14
C LEU A 78 -7.69 -18.59 -15.73
N ILE A 79 -8.95 -18.97 -15.53
CA ILE A 79 -9.98 -18.06 -14.99
C ILE A 79 -9.58 -17.60 -13.58
N GLY A 80 -9.14 -18.52 -12.71
CA GLY A 80 -8.67 -18.19 -11.37
C GLY A 80 -7.42 -17.31 -11.35
N MET A 81 -6.48 -17.56 -12.26
CA MET A 81 -5.27 -16.74 -12.44
C MET A 81 -5.64 -15.33 -12.90
N GLY A 82 -6.53 -15.20 -13.90
CA GLY A 82 -7.02 -13.89 -14.35
C GLY A 82 -7.71 -13.08 -13.25
N PHE A 83 -8.48 -13.74 -12.38
CA PHE A 83 -9.09 -13.08 -11.22
C PHE A 83 -8.04 -12.64 -10.18
N LEU A 84 -7.02 -13.46 -9.92
CA LEU A 84 -5.95 -13.11 -8.98
C LEU A 84 -5.06 -11.97 -9.51
N GLU A 85 -4.75 -11.96 -10.81
CA GLU A 85 -4.06 -10.84 -11.48
C GLU A 85 -4.91 -9.56 -11.45
N PHE A 86 -6.22 -9.66 -11.65
CA PHE A 86 -7.13 -8.53 -11.51
C PHE A 86 -7.07 -7.90 -10.11
N LEU A 87 -7.03 -8.72 -9.06
CA LEU A 87 -6.87 -8.24 -7.69
C LEU A 87 -5.49 -7.62 -7.44
N ALA A 88 -4.42 -8.21 -8.00
CA ALA A 88 -3.07 -7.66 -7.89
C ALA A 88 -2.98 -6.27 -8.54
N ILE A 89 -3.52 -6.12 -9.75
CA ILE A 89 -3.56 -4.84 -10.47
C ILE A 89 -4.44 -3.82 -9.73
N LEU A 90 -5.56 -4.24 -9.14
CA LEU A 90 -6.41 -3.37 -8.33
C LEU A 90 -5.64 -2.78 -7.14
N VAL A 91 -4.89 -3.60 -6.41
CA VAL A 91 -4.08 -3.13 -5.27
C VAL A 91 -2.97 -2.18 -5.74
N ILE A 92 -2.29 -2.50 -6.85
CA ILE A 92 -1.27 -1.63 -7.45
C ILE A 92 -1.87 -0.30 -7.90
N LEU A 93 -3.08 -0.31 -8.48
CA LEU A 93 -3.79 0.90 -8.90
C LEU A 93 -4.09 1.79 -7.69
N ILE A 94 -4.60 1.22 -6.59
CA ILE A 94 -4.85 1.97 -5.36
C ILE A 94 -3.54 2.55 -4.81
N ALA A 95 -2.46 1.77 -4.79
CA ALA A 95 -1.15 2.26 -4.38
C ALA A 95 -0.65 3.41 -5.28
N GLY A 96 -0.89 3.34 -6.59
CA GLY A 96 -0.57 4.39 -7.55
C GLY A 96 -1.41 5.66 -7.36
N VAL A 97 -2.70 5.51 -7.06
CA VAL A 97 -3.58 6.64 -6.72
C VAL A 97 -3.13 7.30 -5.42
N LEU A 98 -2.74 6.50 -4.41
CA LEU A 98 -2.21 7.03 -3.14
C LEU A 98 -0.91 7.80 -3.35
N LEU A 99 -0.03 7.36 -4.25
CA LEU A 99 1.20 8.07 -4.61
C LEU A 99 0.90 9.43 -5.27
N TYR A 100 -0.09 9.48 -6.17
CA TYR A 100 -0.46 10.72 -6.88
C TYR A 100 -1.37 11.66 -6.05
N SER A 101 -1.95 11.19 -4.95
CA SER A 101 -2.93 11.95 -4.15
C SER A 101 -2.33 13.08 -3.30
N GLU A 102 -1.02 13.29 -3.36
CA GLU A 102 -0.30 14.38 -2.72
C GLU A 102 0.08 15.47 -3.73
#